data_AF-A0A5B7F945-F1
#
_entry.id   AF-A0A5B7F945-F1
#
_cell.length_a   1.000
_cell.length_b   1.000
_cell.length_c   1.000
_cell.angle_alpha   90.00
_cell.angle_beta   90.00
_cell.angle_gamma   90.00
#
_symmetry.space_group_name_H-M   'P 1'
#
loop_
_entity.id
_entity.type
_entity.pdbx_description
1 polymer ?
#
loop_
_entity_poly.entity_id
_entity_poly.type
_entity_poly.pdbx_seq_one_letter_code
_entity_poly.pdbx_strand_id
1 'polypeptide(L)'
;MRSQYTTRQLIARRFKTDHFHKGLKIISSSMAPKEANEGNSQDCGRYEEMCAKVDTKVSYGRQGGNTRTEKVSVRTVQHCLHDDFEFHRRRALKKQLITPRQQEFRVAFATKYLQCDMAKWQQVLWSDKAVFTVS
;
A
#
# COMPACT_ATOMS: atom_id res chain seq x y z
N MET A 1 -38.31 -11.50 -0.56
CA MET A 1 -37.76 -10.82 -1.75
C MET A 1 -36.24 -10.94 -1.73
N ARG A 2 -35.66 -11.84 -2.54
CA ARG A 2 -34.20 -12.07 -2.60
C ARG A 2 -33.61 -11.09 -3.62
N SER A 3 -32.74 -10.20 -3.15
CA SER A 3 -32.07 -9.19 -3.97
C SER A 3 -31.11 -9.86 -4.96
N GLN A 4 -31.42 -9.80 -6.25
CA GLN A 4 -30.55 -10.27 -7.32
C GLN A 4 -29.52 -9.18 -7.66
N TYR A 5 -28.45 -9.08 -6.85
CA TYR A 5 -27.27 -8.36 -7.30
C TYR A 5 -26.51 -9.27 -8.26
N THR A 6 -26.49 -8.88 -9.53
CA THR A 6 -25.67 -9.53 -10.55
C THR A 6 -24.19 -9.38 -10.17
N THR A 7 -23.41 -10.44 -10.34
CA THR A 7 -21.96 -10.52 -10.05
C THR A 7 -21.15 -9.35 -10.63
N ARG A 8 -21.66 -8.68 -11.68
CA ARG A 8 -21.08 -7.48 -12.28
C ARG A 8 -21.11 -6.24 -11.37
N GLN A 9 -22.09 -6.11 -10.46
CA GLN A 9 -22.18 -4.94 -9.57
C GLN A 9 -21.21 -5.00 -8.37
N LEU A 10 -20.74 -6.19 -7.99
CA LEU A 10 -19.81 -6.33 -6.87
C LEU A 10 -18.36 -5.95 -7.23
N ILE A 11 -17.97 -6.09 -8.50
CA ILE A 11 -16.61 -5.73 -8.96
C ILE A 11 -16.46 -4.22 -9.15
N ALA A 12 -17.52 -3.53 -9.59
CA ALA A 12 -17.49 -2.09 -9.85
C ALA A 12 -17.34 -1.21 -8.59
N ARG A 13 -17.62 -1.74 -7.39
CA ARG A 13 -17.48 -0.96 -6.13
C ARG A 13 -16.06 -0.93 -5.56
N ARG A 14 -15.11 -1.70 -6.09
CA ARG A 14 -13.76 -1.80 -5.51
C ARG A 14 -12.70 -0.90 -6.14
N PHE A 15 -13.08 -0.06 -7.11
CA PHE A 15 -12.17 0.83 -7.83
C PHE A 15 -12.67 2.29 -7.94
N LYS A 16 -13.38 2.79 -6.93
CA LYS A 16 -13.60 4.24 -6.82
C LYS A 16 -12.44 4.88 -6.05
N THR A 17 -11.57 5.51 -6.83
CA THR A 17 -10.96 6.85 -6.65
C THR A 17 -10.23 7.14 -5.33
N ASP A 18 -8.90 7.38 -5.43
CA ASP A 18 -8.31 8.69 -5.06
C ASP A 18 -6.77 8.79 -5.14
N HIS A 19 -6.03 7.74 -5.50
CA HIS A 19 -4.55 7.80 -5.42
C HIS A 19 -3.74 7.89 -6.73
N PHE A 20 -4.37 7.89 -7.91
CA PHE A 20 -3.61 7.73 -9.16
C PHE A 20 -3.00 9.00 -9.78
N HIS A 21 -3.28 10.20 -9.25
CA HIS A 21 -2.78 11.45 -9.86
C HIS A 21 -1.42 11.94 -9.34
N LYS A 22 -0.85 11.36 -8.28
CA LYS A 22 0.44 11.83 -7.72
C LYS A 22 1.68 11.11 -8.26
N GLY A 23 1.54 10.03 -9.05
CA GLY A 23 2.67 9.21 -9.51
C GLY A 23 3.22 9.51 -10.90
N LEU A 24 2.53 10.29 -11.73
CA LEU A 24 2.85 10.41 -13.18
C LEU A 24 3.77 11.59 -13.54
N LYS A 25 4.21 12.39 -12.58
CA LYS A 25 5.18 13.48 -12.84
C LYS A 25 6.65 13.04 -12.89
N ILE A 26 6.96 11.77 -12.61
CA ILE A 26 8.37 11.30 -12.51
C ILE A 26 8.91 10.76 -13.85
N ILE A 27 8.08 10.42 -14.83
CA ILE A 27 8.54 9.65 -16.02
C ILE A 27 8.88 10.55 -17.24
N SER A 28 8.67 11.87 -17.17
CA SER A 28 8.96 12.77 -18.32
C SER A 28 10.37 13.38 -18.32
N SER A 29 11.24 13.06 -17.36
CA SER A 29 12.58 13.68 -17.28
C SER A 29 13.64 12.64 -16.95
N SER A 30 14.13 11.88 -17.95
CA SER A 30 15.40 11.14 -17.82
C SER A 30 15.87 10.57 -19.16
N MET A 31 16.51 11.41 -19.97
CA MET A 31 17.68 10.99 -20.75
C MET A 31 18.83 11.90 -20.35
N ALA A 32 19.35 11.67 -19.14
CA ALA A 32 20.60 12.26 -18.64
C ALA A 32 21.35 11.17 -17.86
N PRO A 33 22.70 11.15 -17.90
CA PRO A 33 23.49 10.04 -17.41
C PRO A 33 23.48 9.95 -15.88
N LYS A 34 23.47 8.69 -15.44
CA LYS A 34 23.59 8.14 -14.09
C LYS A 34 24.41 9.00 -13.13
N GLU A 35 23.73 9.65 -12.19
CA GLU A 35 24.26 9.84 -10.83
C GLU A 35 23.56 8.87 -9.88
N ALA A 36 24.32 8.40 -8.89
CA ALA A 36 23.91 7.38 -7.94
C ALA A 36 22.62 7.78 -7.23
N ASN A 37 21.55 7.08 -7.59
CA ASN A 37 20.22 7.29 -7.04
C ASN A 37 20.17 6.65 -5.64
N GLU A 38 20.50 7.45 -4.62
CA GLU A 38 20.21 7.13 -3.23
C GLU A 38 18.73 6.77 -3.12
N GLY A 39 18.48 5.53 -2.69
CA GLY A 39 17.16 4.93 -2.70
C GLY A 39 16.12 5.86 -2.06
N ASN A 40 15.14 6.25 -2.86
CA ASN A 40 13.99 7.04 -2.44
C ASN A 40 13.16 6.24 -1.44
N SER A 41 13.59 6.27 -0.19
CA SER A 41 13.02 5.61 0.98
C SER A 41 11.85 6.45 1.52
N GLN A 42 10.91 6.76 0.65
CA GLN A 42 9.82 7.70 0.93
C GLN A 42 8.73 7.11 1.86
N ASP A 43 8.86 5.83 2.24
CA ASP A 43 8.01 5.16 3.23
C ASP A 43 8.57 5.22 4.67
N CYS A 44 9.81 5.72 4.86
CA CYS A 44 10.38 5.90 6.21
C CYS A 44 9.83 7.12 6.94
N GLY A 45 9.45 8.19 6.23
CA GLY A 45 8.97 9.42 6.85
C GLY A 45 7.67 9.24 7.65
N ARG A 46 6.84 8.25 7.28
CA ARG A 46 5.59 7.95 8.00
C ARG A 46 5.83 7.26 9.34
N TYR A 47 6.91 6.49 9.47
CA TYR A 47 7.31 5.90 10.74
C TYR A 47 7.91 6.93 11.69
N GLU A 48 8.74 7.85 11.19
CA GLU A 48 9.31 8.93 12.01
C GLU A 48 8.23 9.92 12.50
N GLU A 49 7.25 10.27 11.65
CA GLU A 49 6.11 11.10 12.06
C GLU A 49 5.20 10.38 13.08
N MET A 50 5.08 9.05 13.02
CA MET A 50 4.37 8.26 14.02
C MET A 50 5.12 8.22 15.36
N CYS A 51 6.44 8.04 15.36
CA CYS A 51 7.26 8.09 16.58
C CYS A 51 7.13 9.47 17.27
N ALA A 52 7.12 10.57 16.50
CA ALA A 52 6.95 11.91 17.05
C ALA A 52 5.56 12.17 17.68
N LYS A 53 4.50 11.51 17.18
CA LYS A 53 3.12 11.66 17.70
C LYS A 53 2.83 10.81 18.93
N VAL A 54 3.59 9.72 19.14
CA VAL A 54 3.53 8.93 20.38
C VAL A 54 4.07 9.75 21.56
N ASP A 55 5.09 10.58 21.35
CA ASP A 55 5.63 11.44 22.40
C ASP A 55 4.67 12.57 22.83
N THR A 56 3.78 13.03 21.94
CA THR A 56 2.93 14.19 22.23
C THR A 56 1.67 13.85 23.03
N LYS A 57 1.12 12.63 22.90
CA LYS A 57 -0.13 12.24 23.58
C LYS A 57 0.04 11.64 24.98
N VAL A 58 1.27 11.38 25.43
CA VAL A 58 1.58 10.97 26.81
C VAL A 58 1.83 12.21 27.71
N SER A 59 1.27 13.37 27.37
CA SER A 59 1.52 14.62 28.10
C SER A 59 0.34 15.17 28.91
N TYR A 60 -0.85 14.56 28.85
CA TYR A 60 -1.97 15.01 29.67
C TYR A 60 -1.91 14.37 31.07
N GLY A 61 -1.06 14.92 31.96
CA GLY A 61 -1.28 14.82 33.41
C GLY A 61 -0.15 14.39 34.34
N ARG A 62 1.14 14.54 33.99
CA ARG A 62 2.24 14.30 34.96
C ARG A 62 3.28 15.41 34.94
N GLN A 63 2.98 16.51 35.65
CA GLN A 63 4.00 17.48 36.05
C GLN A 63 4.80 16.88 37.22
N GLY A 64 6.03 16.45 36.95
CA GLY A 64 6.94 15.96 37.98
C GLY A 64 8.15 15.28 37.36
N GLY A 65 9.23 16.05 37.18
CA GLY A 65 10.46 15.61 36.55
C GLY A 65 11.07 14.37 37.18
N ASN A 66 11.32 13.36 36.34
CA ASN A 66 12.41 12.40 36.40
C ASN A 66 12.25 11.49 35.18
N THR A 67 13.13 11.62 34.18
CA THR A 67 13.19 10.77 32.99
C THR A 67 13.74 9.38 33.35
N ARG A 68 13.14 8.72 34.33
CA ARG A 68 13.25 7.27 34.47
C ARG A 68 12.41 6.70 33.34
N THR A 69 13.06 6.09 32.37
CA THR A 69 12.41 5.19 31.41
C THR A 69 11.74 4.07 32.20
N GLU A 70 10.49 4.30 32.61
CA GLU A 70 9.66 3.29 33.24
C GLU A 70 9.58 2.13 32.26
N LYS A 71 10.02 0.94 32.70
CA LYS A 71 10.02 -0.27 31.88
C LYS A 71 8.56 -0.64 31.58
N VAL A 72 8.06 -0.19 30.43
CA VAL A 72 6.71 -0.52 29.99
C VAL A 72 6.66 -2.00 29.62
N SER A 73 5.61 -2.70 30.05
CA SER A 73 5.46 -4.11 29.70
C SER A 73 5.14 -4.27 28.20
N VAL A 74 5.61 -5.36 27.58
CA VAL A 74 5.30 -5.68 26.18
C VAL A 74 3.79 -5.75 25.94
N ARG A 75 3.01 -6.21 26.93
CA ARG A 75 1.54 -6.27 26.85
C ARG A 75 0.90 -4.89 26.76
N THR A 76 1.41 -3.92 27.49
CA THR A 76 0.93 -2.53 27.45
C THR A 76 1.17 -1.93 26.06
N VAL A 77 2.34 -2.17 25.47
CA VAL A 77 2.64 -1.73 24.10
C VAL A 77 1.71 -2.42 23.09
N GLN A 78 1.47 -3.73 23.24
CA GLN A 78 0.56 -4.47 22.36
C GLN A 78 -0.87 -3.97 22.43
N HIS A 79 -1.41 -3.76 23.64
CA HIS A 79 -2.76 -3.23 23.84
C HIS A 79 -2.91 -1.85 23.20
N CYS A 80 -1.93 -0.96 23.44
CA CYS A 80 -1.97 0.38 22.86
C CYS A 80 -1.96 0.31 21.31
N LEU A 81 -1.07 -0.49 20.72
CA LEU A 81 -1.01 -0.65 19.27
C LEU A 81 -2.30 -1.25 18.68
N HIS A 82 -2.88 -2.27 19.32
CA HIS A 82 -4.03 -2.99 18.78
C HIS A 82 -5.34 -2.25 19.02
N ASP A 83 -5.58 -1.78 20.25
CA ASP A 83 -6.89 -1.30 20.68
C ASP A 83 -7.04 0.21 20.49
N ASP A 84 -5.98 1.00 20.72
CA ASP A 84 -6.04 2.46 20.57
C ASP A 84 -5.74 2.91 19.13
N PHE A 85 -4.91 2.15 18.40
CA PHE A 85 -4.44 2.51 17.06
C PHE A 85 -4.85 1.54 15.95
N GLU A 86 -5.58 0.46 16.27
CA GLU A 86 -6.01 -0.56 15.31
C GLU A 86 -4.87 -1.21 14.49
N PHE A 87 -3.63 -1.13 14.96
CA PHE A 87 -2.47 -1.73 14.31
C PHE A 87 -2.38 -3.21 14.62
N HIS A 88 -3.10 -3.98 13.81
CA HIS A 88 -3.04 -5.43 13.87
C HIS A 88 -1.85 -5.97 13.08
N ARG A 89 -1.11 -6.92 13.67
CA ARG A 89 -0.06 -7.65 12.95
C ARG A 89 -0.67 -8.38 11.74
N ARG A 90 -0.30 -7.95 10.53
CA ARG A 90 -0.62 -8.68 9.30
C ARG A 90 0.59 -9.48 8.84
N ARG A 91 0.36 -10.70 8.35
CA ARG A 91 1.41 -11.47 7.68
C ARG A 91 1.80 -10.73 6.41
N ALA A 92 3.10 -10.54 6.18
CA ALA A 92 3.58 -10.03 4.91
C ALA A 92 3.11 -10.97 3.78
N LEU A 93 2.42 -10.40 2.78
CA LEU A 93 2.03 -11.15 1.60
C LEU A 93 3.29 -11.54 0.83
N LYS A 94 3.44 -12.84 0.53
CA LYS A 94 4.51 -13.32 -0.35
C LYS A 94 4.24 -12.80 -1.77
N LYS A 95 4.94 -11.74 -2.16
CA LYS A 95 4.98 -11.31 -3.56
C LYS A 95 5.88 -12.26 -4.33
N GLN A 96 5.49 -12.64 -5.54
CA GLN A 96 6.38 -13.39 -6.42
C GLN A 96 7.62 -12.53 -6.72
N LEU A 97 8.79 -13.16 -6.75
CA LEU A 97 10.02 -12.51 -7.19
C LEU A 97 9.89 -12.22 -8.70
N ILE A 98 9.99 -10.94 -9.07
CA ILE A 98 9.88 -10.50 -10.46
C ILE A 98 11.30 -10.33 -10.98
N THR A 99 11.61 -10.93 -12.14
CA THR A 99 12.91 -10.70 -12.78
C THR A 99 12.97 -9.30 -13.41
N PRO A 100 14.16 -8.69 -13.59
CA PRO A 100 14.28 -7.39 -14.24
C PRO A 100 13.57 -7.33 -15.60
N ARG A 101 13.70 -8.38 -16.40
CA ARG A 101 13.02 -8.51 -17.71
C ARG A 101 11.49 -8.52 -17.58
N GLN A 102 10.93 -9.22 -16.59
CA GLN A 102 9.49 -9.20 -16.35
C GLN A 102 9.01 -7.82 -15.90
N GLN A 103 9.82 -7.11 -15.11
CA GLN A 103 9.53 -5.74 -14.70
C GLN A 103 9.48 -4.81 -15.92
N GLU A 104 10.47 -4.89 -16.81
CA GLU A 104 10.50 -4.13 -18.07
C GLU A 104 9.24 -4.36 -18.91
N PHE A 105 8.84 -5.62 -19.10
CA PHE A 105 7.62 -5.93 -19.86
C PHE A 105 6.36 -5.39 -19.21
N ARG A 106 6.27 -5.46 -17.88
CA ARG A 106 5.12 -4.90 -17.14
C ARG A 106 5.05 -3.38 -17.27
N VAL A 107 6.20 -2.71 -17.19
CA VAL A 107 6.28 -1.26 -17.38
C VAL A 107 5.91 -0.89 -18.81
N ALA A 108 6.50 -1.55 -19.81
CA ALA A 108 6.20 -1.31 -21.22
C ALA A 108 4.72 -1.52 -21.54
N PHE A 109 4.11 -2.59 -21.02
CA PHE A 109 2.68 -2.85 -21.17
C PHE A 109 1.83 -1.75 -20.51
N ALA A 110 2.13 -1.39 -19.26
CA ALA A 110 1.37 -0.36 -18.54
C ALA A 110 1.46 1.00 -19.25
N THR A 111 2.64 1.38 -19.72
CA THR A 111 2.85 2.62 -20.48
C THR A 111 2.07 2.61 -21.80
N LYS A 112 2.14 1.50 -22.55
CA LYS A 112 1.45 1.36 -23.83
C LYS A 112 -0.07 1.52 -23.73
N TYR A 113 -0.66 1.04 -22.64
CA TYR A 113 -2.11 1.06 -22.44
C TYR A 113 -2.58 2.07 -21.38
N LEU A 114 -1.71 3.00 -20.97
CA LEU A 114 -2.03 3.99 -19.92
C LEU A 114 -3.21 4.89 -20.30
N GLN A 115 -3.29 5.26 -21.58
CA GLN A 115 -4.35 6.12 -22.12
C GLN A 115 -5.51 5.32 -22.74
N CYS A 116 -5.57 4.00 -22.52
CA CYS A 116 -6.62 3.16 -23.06
C CYS A 116 -7.95 3.46 -22.33
N ASP A 117 -8.97 3.81 -23.08
CA ASP A 117 -10.29 4.16 -22.58
C ASP A 117 -11.07 2.91 -22.16
N MET A 118 -12.07 3.10 -21.30
CA MET A 118 -12.88 2.00 -20.79
C MET A 118 -13.62 1.25 -21.91
N ALA A 119 -13.98 1.92 -23.01
CA ALA A 119 -14.66 1.27 -24.13
C ALA A 119 -13.77 0.23 -24.82
N LYS A 120 -12.47 0.51 -25.00
CA LYS A 120 -11.51 -0.48 -25.53
C LYS A 120 -11.32 -1.65 -24.59
N TRP A 121 -11.21 -1.42 -23.28
CA TRP A 121 -11.07 -2.50 -22.31
C TRP A 121 -12.26 -3.46 -22.28
N GLN A 122 -13.48 -2.96 -22.55
CA GLN A 122 -14.68 -3.79 -22.65
C GLN A 122 -14.68 -4.74 -23.85
N GLN A 123 -13.91 -4.42 -24.89
CA GLN A 123 -13.77 -5.27 -26.08
C GLN A 123 -12.71 -6.37 -25.89
N VAL A 124 -11.91 -6.32 -24.82
CA VAL A 124 -10.87 -7.32 -24.55
C VAL A 124 -11.50 -8.59 -23.97
N LEU A 125 -11.36 -9.69 -24.69
CA LEU A 125 -11.72 -11.02 -24.20
C LEU A 125 -10.55 -11.63 -23.41
N TRP A 126 -10.73 -11.77 -22.10
CA TRP A 126 -9.74 -12.36 -21.20
C TRP A 126 -9.94 -13.88 -21.11
N SER A 127 -8.84 -14.64 -21.12
CA SER A 127 -8.85 -16.09 -20.90
C SER A 127 -7.73 -16.47 -19.96
N ASP A 128 -8.00 -17.45 -19.08
CA ASP A 128 -7.03 -18.02 -18.16
C ASP A 128 -7.42 -19.47 -17.84
N LYS A 129 -6.48 -20.28 -17.35
CA LYS A 129 -6.71 -21.64 -16.86
C LYS A 129 -6.50 -21.67 -15.35
N ALA A 130 -7.57 -21.95 -14.61
CA ALA A 130 -7.50 -22.19 -13.16
C ALA A 130 -7.50 -23.69 -12.86
N VAL A 131 -6.67 -24.12 -11.92
CA VAL A 131 -6.64 -25.50 -11.42
C VAL A 131 -7.44 -25.56 -10.11
N PHE A 132 -8.46 -26.41 -10.06
CA PHE A 132 -9.26 -26.65 -8.86
C PHE A 132 -8.92 -28.02 -8.30
N THR A 133 -8.58 -28.08 -7.02
CA THR A 133 -8.40 -29.34 -6.30
C THR A 133 -9.65 -29.57 -5.46
N VAL A 134 -10.34 -30.69 -5.67
CA VAL A 134 -11.46 -31.12 -4.81
C VAL A 134 -10.86 -31.96 -3.69
N SER A 135 -10.99 -31.47 -2.46
CA SER A 135 -10.59 -32.15 -1.23
C SER A 135 -11.75 -32.88 -0.58
#